data_AF-A0A9P6HDH2-F1
#
_entry.id   AF-A0A9P6HDH2-F1
#
_cell.length_a   1.000
_cell.length_b   1.000
_cell.length_c   1.000
_cell.angle_alpha   90.00
_cell.angle_beta   90.00
_cell.angle_gamma   90.00
#
_symmetry.space_group_name_H-M   'P 1'
#
loop_
_entity.id
_entity.type
_entity.pdbx_description
1 polymer ?
#
loop_
_entity_poly.entity_id
_entity_poly.type
_entity_poly.pdbx_seq_one_letter_code
_entity_poly.pdbx_strand_id
1 'polypeptide(L)'
;METNITNLQVETLASLKSYADAAKVSAPITPPPPPPPSKPPQPKPPLKRNLLPQAVIQTKGKTDPKSLPSFVDLVTTLNKSLHKHPKHSHVRVVGVKWTAASNLVVCAEAPSPSALVNTLKGVQASITSNLLIIKDIIPNTRWSRVTLSHVFTGKEPDSPAYSPEALHEELFTHNPNYMSFIIRQYPSWIRNPKNFTNGQTSSISFAFEDPDGTHAQCLIGTSLTAFGNLRCTLKAWVSPKKTAQKP
;
A
#
# COMPACT_ATOMS: atom_id res chain seq x y z
N MET A 1 -16.90 58.42 -8.89
CA MET A 1 -15.73 58.74 -9.74
C MET A 1 -15.34 57.47 -10.44
N GLU A 2 -15.85 57.31 -11.66
CA GLU A 2 -15.61 56.18 -12.54
C GLU A 2 -14.28 56.40 -13.25
N THR A 3 -13.44 55.37 -13.35
CA THR A 3 -12.32 55.36 -14.30
C THR A 3 -12.19 53.98 -14.92
N ASN A 4 -12.65 53.93 -16.16
CA ASN A 4 -12.45 52.92 -17.19
C ASN A 4 -10.97 52.90 -17.61
N ILE A 5 -10.33 51.72 -17.67
CA ILE A 5 -9.06 51.53 -18.40
C ILE A 5 -9.12 50.21 -19.19
N THR A 6 -9.56 50.39 -20.44
CA THR A 6 -9.09 49.86 -21.73
C THR A 6 -8.34 48.52 -21.83
N ASN A 7 -8.95 47.66 -22.64
CA ASN A 7 -8.39 46.52 -23.39
C ASN A 7 -7.06 46.81 -24.08
N LEU A 8 -6.15 45.82 -24.04
CA LEU A 8 -5.06 45.65 -24.99
C LEU A 8 -5.08 44.20 -25.50
N GLN A 9 -5.75 43.99 -26.63
CA GLN A 9 -5.58 42.81 -27.48
C GLN A 9 -4.26 42.95 -28.22
N VAL A 10 -3.38 41.95 -28.07
CA VAL A 10 -2.20 41.78 -28.92
C VAL A 10 -2.49 40.60 -29.85
N GLU A 11 -3.03 40.91 -31.03
CA GLU A 11 -3.01 40.00 -32.19
C GLU A 11 -1.58 39.95 -32.73
N THR A 12 -0.98 38.77 -32.74
CA THR A 12 0.31 38.55 -33.41
C THR A 12 0.12 37.66 -34.63
N LEU A 13 0.64 38.19 -35.74
CA LEU A 13 0.41 37.79 -37.11
C LEU A 13 0.96 36.42 -37.49
N ALA A 14 0.16 35.76 -38.33
CA ALA A 14 0.46 34.69 -39.26
C ALA A 14 1.94 34.43 -39.57
N SER A 15 2.41 33.24 -39.19
CA SER A 15 3.62 32.62 -39.71
C SER A 15 3.38 32.09 -41.12
N LEU A 16 4.00 32.75 -42.11
CA LEU A 16 4.12 32.31 -43.50
C LEU A 16 4.88 30.98 -43.55
N LYS A 17 4.17 29.88 -43.85
CA LYS A 17 4.81 28.61 -44.19
C LYS A 17 5.33 28.65 -45.63
N SER A 18 6.63 28.48 -45.73
CA SER A 18 7.42 28.35 -46.96
C SER A 18 6.94 27.18 -47.83
N TYR A 19 6.78 27.44 -49.14
CA TYR A 19 6.37 26.52 -50.20
C TYR A 19 7.60 25.95 -50.96
N ALA A 20 8.56 25.36 -50.25
CA ALA A 20 9.85 24.94 -50.84
C ALA A 20 10.17 23.46 -50.65
N ASP A 21 9.18 22.56 -50.69
CA ASP A 21 9.40 21.11 -50.66
C ASP A 21 8.50 20.38 -51.67
N ALA A 22 8.70 20.68 -52.96
CA ALA A 22 8.04 20.02 -54.07
C ALA A 22 9.07 19.34 -54.98
N ALA A 23 9.73 18.29 -54.48
CA ALA A 23 10.39 17.26 -55.30
C ALA A 23 10.82 16.07 -54.43
N LYS A 24 9.88 15.30 -53.90
CA LYS A 24 10.18 14.02 -53.25
C LYS A 24 9.96 12.89 -54.25
N VAL A 25 11.07 12.41 -54.80
CA VAL A 25 11.19 11.20 -55.63
C VAL A 25 10.48 10.05 -54.92
N SER A 26 9.47 9.47 -55.56
CA SER A 26 8.73 8.31 -55.05
C SER A 26 9.67 7.11 -54.98
N ALA A 27 9.98 6.66 -53.77
CA ALA A 27 10.71 5.42 -53.55
C ALA A 27 9.86 4.20 -53.99
N PRO A 28 10.52 3.07 -54.36
CA PRO A 28 9.84 1.83 -54.73
C PRO A 28 8.89 1.38 -53.62
N ILE A 29 7.66 1.01 -54.00
CA ILE A 29 6.63 0.49 -53.10
C ILE A 29 7.11 -0.88 -52.59
N THR A 30 7.66 -0.91 -51.38
CA THR A 30 7.89 -2.15 -50.65
C THR A 30 6.55 -2.76 -50.26
N PRO A 31 6.33 -4.08 -50.47
CA PRO A 31 5.12 -4.75 -50.03
C PRO A 31 4.93 -4.57 -48.52
N PRO A 32 3.69 -4.39 -48.04
CA PRO A 32 3.42 -4.19 -46.63
C PRO A 32 3.95 -5.38 -45.81
N PRO A 33 4.63 -5.13 -44.68
CA PRO A 33 5.10 -6.21 -43.82
C PRO A 33 3.91 -7.06 -43.35
N PRO A 34 4.10 -8.39 -43.21
CA PRO A 34 3.05 -9.28 -42.74
C PRO A 34 2.52 -8.79 -41.39
N PRO A 35 1.20 -8.96 -41.12
CA PRO A 35 0.61 -8.56 -39.86
C PRO A 35 1.35 -9.24 -38.70
N PRO A 36 1.68 -8.49 -37.63
CA PRO A 36 2.39 -9.06 -36.49
C PRO A 36 1.57 -10.23 -35.91
N PRO A 37 2.23 -11.32 -35.48
CA PRO A 37 1.55 -12.47 -34.91
C PRO A 37 0.65 -12.03 -33.75
N SER A 38 -0.60 -12.50 -33.78
CA SER A 38 -1.61 -12.25 -32.75
C SER A 38 -1.01 -12.53 -31.38
N LYS A 39 -0.99 -11.51 -30.51
CA LYS A 39 -0.49 -11.68 -29.13
C LYS A 39 -1.23 -12.86 -28.48
N PRO A 40 -0.52 -13.80 -27.83
CA PRO A 40 -1.16 -14.91 -27.15
C PRO A 40 -2.18 -14.39 -26.14
N PRO A 41 -3.33 -15.08 -25.99
CA PRO A 41 -4.39 -14.65 -25.08
C PRO A 41 -3.80 -14.46 -23.68
N GLN A 42 -3.92 -13.24 -23.15
CA GLN A 42 -3.45 -12.96 -21.80
C GLN A 42 -4.20 -13.87 -20.81
N PRO A 43 -3.48 -14.50 -19.86
CA PRO A 43 -4.11 -15.34 -18.85
C PRO A 43 -5.17 -14.53 -18.12
N LYS A 44 -6.40 -15.06 -18.07
CA LYS A 44 -7.50 -14.43 -17.35
C LYS A 44 -7.06 -14.17 -15.91
N PRO A 45 -7.25 -12.95 -15.37
CA PRO A 45 -6.87 -12.65 -14.00
C PRO A 45 -7.58 -13.65 -13.07
N PRO A 46 -6.88 -14.18 -12.05
CA PRO A 46 -7.47 -15.15 -11.13
C PRO A 46 -8.73 -14.57 -10.50
N LEU A 47 -9.83 -15.32 -10.55
CA LEU A 47 -11.09 -14.96 -9.90
C LEU A 47 -10.80 -14.56 -8.45
N LYS A 48 -11.15 -13.31 -8.10
CA LYS A 48 -11.01 -12.78 -6.75
C LYS A 48 -11.80 -13.70 -5.80
N ARG A 49 -11.11 -14.55 -5.02
CA ARG A 49 -11.75 -15.31 -3.96
C ARG A 49 -12.25 -14.31 -2.93
N ASN A 50 -13.55 -14.25 -2.70
CA ASN A 50 -14.14 -13.55 -1.56
C ASN A 50 -13.61 -14.22 -0.29
N LEU A 51 -12.56 -13.63 0.29
CA LEU A 51 -12.01 -14.11 1.55
C LEU A 51 -12.90 -13.59 2.67
N LEU A 52 -13.28 -14.50 3.57
CA LEU A 52 -13.93 -14.14 4.82
C LEU A 52 -13.08 -13.13 5.60
N PRO A 53 -13.71 -12.16 6.29
CA PRO A 53 -12.99 -11.25 7.18
C PRO A 53 -12.10 -11.98 8.17
N GLN A 54 -10.93 -11.37 8.40
CA GLN A 54 -9.94 -11.90 9.32
C GLN A 54 -9.51 -10.83 10.32
N ALA A 55 -9.17 -11.27 11.53
CA ALA A 55 -8.58 -10.44 12.57
C ALA A 55 -7.35 -11.15 13.14
N VAL A 56 -6.39 -10.37 13.62
CA VAL A 56 -5.21 -10.88 14.34
C VAL A 56 -5.33 -10.48 15.80
N ILE A 57 -5.39 -11.47 16.67
CA ILE A 57 -5.25 -11.31 18.12
C ILE A 57 -3.76 -11.39 18.41
N GLN A 58 -3.18 -10.23 18.74
CA GLN A 58 -1.79 -10.12 19.15
C GLN A 58 -1.64 -10.57 20.61
N THR A 59 -0.66 -11.40 20.87
CA THR A 59 -0.38 -11.94 22.21
C THR A 59 0.87 -11.26 22.78
N LYS A 60 0.99 -11.21 24.11
CA LYS A 60 2.21 -10.78 24.80
C LYS A 60 3.07 -12.00 25.11
N GLY A 61 4.33 -11.96 24.66
CA GLY A 61 5.33 -12.98 24.94
C GLY A 61 5.33 -14.15 23.95
N LYS A 62 6.33 -15.03 24.08
CA LYS A 62 6.39 -16.29 23.34
C LYS A 62 5.63 -17.35 24.14
N THR A 63 4.49 -17.79 23.63
CA THR A 63 3.78 -18.96 24.17
C THR A 63 4.45 -20.22 23.64
N ASP A 64 4.70 -21.20 24.51
CA ASP A 64 5.17 -22.53 24.10
C ASP A 64 4.14 -23.14 23.13
N PRO A 65 4.52 -23.54 21.90
CA PRO A 65 3.60 -24.18 20.96
C PRO A 65 2.84 -25.37 21.55
N LYS A 66 3.41 -26.07 22.54
CA LYS A 66 2.78 -27.22 23.20
C LYS A 66 1.67 -26.85 24.18
N SER A 67 1.69 -25.64 24.74
CA SER A 67 0.65 -25.14 25.63
C SER A 67 -0.47 -24.40 24.90
N LEU A 68 -0.37 -24.31 23.56
CA LEU A 68 -1.41 -23.68 22.76
C LEU A 68 -2.67 -24.55 22.72
N PRO A 69 -3.85 -23.96 22.89
CA PRO A 69 -5.11 -24.67 22.82
C PRO A 69 -5.36 -25.24 21.42
N SER A 70 -6.14 -26.32 21.35
CA SER A 70 -6.54 -26.88 20.07
C SER A 70 -7.38 -25.88 19.26
N PHE A 71 -7.29 -25.94 17.93
CA PHE A 71 -8.06 -25.07 17.06
C PHE A 71 -9.58 -25.25 17.25
N VAL A 72 -10.02 -26.48 17.52
CA VAL A 72 -11.44 -26.82 17.73
C VAL A 72 -11.95 -26.19 19.02
N ASP A 73 -11.17 -26.27 20.10
CA ASP A 73 -11.54 -25.68 21.39
C ASP A 73 -11.62 -24.15 21.30
N LEU A 74 -10.70 -23.52 20.57
CA LEU A 74 -10.71 -22.08 20.33
C LEU A 74 -11.95 -21.63 19.58
N VAL A 75 -12.26 -22.28 18.45
CA VAL A 75 -13.46 -21.93 17.65
C VAL A 75 -14.72 -22.14 18.47
N THR A 76 -14.82 -23.26 19.19
CA THR A 76 -16.00 -23.58 20.03
C THR A 76 -16.16 -22.57 21.16
N THR A 77 -15.07 -22.23 21.85
CA THR A 77 -15.07 -21.26 22.95
C THR A 77 -15.45 -19.87 22.45
N LEU A 78 -14.84 -19.42 21.35
CA LEU A 78 -15.16 -18.13 20.73
C LEU A 78 -16.63 -18.06 20.33
N ASN A 79 -17.11 -19.05 19.58
CA ASN A 79 -18.51 -19.07 19.16
C ASN A 79 -19.46 -19.13 20.37
N LYS A 80 -19.16 -19.94 21.40
CA LYS A 80 -19.97 -19.99 22.63
C LYS A 80 -20.04 -18.63 23.33
N SER A 81 -18.92 -17.91 23.42
CA SER A 81 -18.90 -16.56 24.00
C SER A 81 -19.64 -15.54 23.14
N LEU A 82 -19.53 -15.62 21.82
CA LEU A 82 -20.26 -14.74 20.89
C LEU A 82 -21.77 -14.94 20.99
N HIS A 83 -22.25 -16.18 21.08
CA HIS A 83 -23.68 -16.50 21.19
C HIS A 83 -24.32 -15.99 22.49
N LYS A 84 -23.53 -15.78 23.56
CA LYS A 84 -24.05 -15.20 24.82
C LYS A 84 -24.48 -13.73 24.66
N HIS A 85 -24.01 -13.06 23.62
CA HIS A 85 -24.28 -11.64 23.40
C HIS A 85 -25.10 -11.45 22.12
N PRO A 86 -26.40 -11.11 22.22
CA PRO A 86 -27.26 -10.93 21.04
C PRO A 86 -26.73 -9.90 20.02
N LYS A 87 -25.92 -8.93 20.47
CA LYS A 87 -25.27 -7.92 19.62
C LYS A 87 -24.27 -8.51 18.62
N HIS A 88 -23.75 -9.72 18.87
CA HIS A 88 -22.71 -10.37 18.07
C HIS A 88 -23.24 -11.58 17.27
N SER A 89 -24.57 -11.75 17.18
CA SER A 89 -25.21 -12.86 16.45
C SER A 89 -24.88 -12.92 14.96
N HIS A 90 -24.44 -11.80 14.38
CA HIS A 90 -24.04 -11.67 12.98
C HIS A 90 -22.58 -12.09 12.70
N VAL A 91 -21.84 -12.52 13.73
CA VAL A 91 -20.45 -12.97 13.60
C VAL A 91 -20.34 -14.44 13.98
N ARG A 92 -19.80 -15.25 13.07
CA ARG A 92 -19.51 -16.67 13.31
C ARG A 92 -18.07 -16.99 12.97
N VAL A 93 -17.31 -17.44 13.96
CA VAL A 93 -15.92 -17.86 13.76
C VAL A 93 -15.92 -19.20 13.03
N VAL A 94 -15.28 -19.24 11.86
CA VAL A 94 -15.18 -20.43 11.00
C VAL A 94 -13.86 -21.14 11.20
N GLY A 95 -12.80 -20.40 11.53
CA GLY A 95 -11.49 -21.00 11.75
C GLY A 95 -10.53 -20.07 12.45
N VAL A 96 -9.48 -20.68 13.00
CA VAL A 96 -8.37 -19.96 13.63
C VAL A 96 -7.04 -20.58 13.21
N LYS A 97 -5.98 -19.79 13.24
CA LYS A 97 -4.63 -20.26 12.92
C LYS A 97 -3.58 -19.51 13.72
N TRP A 98 -2.60 -20.24 14.25
CA TRP A 98 -1.43 -19.66 14.89
C TRP A 98 -0.40 -19.19 13.86
N THR A 99 0.19 -18.03 14.12
CA THR A 99 1.36 -17.52 13.39
C THR A 99 2.66 -17.95 14.08
N ALA A 100 3.78 -17.90 13.36
CA ALA A 100 5.10 -18.17 13.95
C ALA A 100 5.49 -17.18 15.06
N ALA A 101 4.87 -16.01 15.09
CA ALA A 101 5.05 -15.00 16.14
C ALA A 101 4.04 -15.19 17.31
N SER A 102 3.42 -16.37 17.43
CA SER A 102 2.43 -16.70 18.46
C SER A 102 1.18 -15.80 18.49
N ASN A 103 0.88 -15.08 17.40
CA ASN A 103 -0.41 -14.40 17.24
C ASN A 103 -1.48 -15.35 16.70
N LEU A 104 -2.74 -15.14 17.08
CA LEU A 104 -3.88 -15.92 16.59
C LEU A 104 -4.60 -15.17 15.48
N VAL A 105 -4.64 -15.75 14.27
CA VAL A 105 -5.48 -15.26 13.18
C VAL A 105 -6.85 -15.90 13.30
N VAL A 106 -7.89 -15.08 13.40
CA VAL A 106 -9.29 -15.50 13.47
C VAL A 106 -9.95 -15.20 12.13
N CYS A 107 -10.64 -16.19 11.56
CA CYS A 107 -11.41 -16.08 10.34
C CYS A 107 -12.89 -16.27 10.66
N ALA A 108 -13.74 -15.34 10.22
CA ALA A 108 -15.15 -15.36 10.58
C ALA A 108 -16.04 -14.90 9.43
N GLU A 109 -17.26 -15.43 9.41
CA GLU A 109 -18.39 -14.82 8.73
C GLU A 109 -18.74 -13.55 9.50
N ALA A 110 -18.46 -12.38 8.90
CA ALA A 110 -18.74 -11.07 9.48
C ALA A 110 -18.99 -10.06 8.33
N PRO A 111 -19.69 -8.94 8.60
CA PRO A 111 -19.89 -7.90 7.60
C PRO A 111 -18.58 -7.22 7.15
N SER A 112 -17.62 -7.07 8.07
CA SER A 112 -16.32 -6.44 7.80
C SER A 112 -15.25 -6.88 8.80
N PRO A 113 -13.95 -6.73 8.48
CA PRO A 113 -12.86 -6.95 9.44
C PRO A 113 -13.00 -6.10 10.70
N SER A 114 -13.47 -4.86 10.58
CA SER A 114 -13.69 -3.96 11.73
C SER A 114 -14.82 -4.45 12.63
N ALA A 115 -15.92 -4.95 12.06
CA ALA A 115 -17.02 -5.56 12.83
C ALA A 115 -16.55 -6.81 13.59
N LEU A 116 -15.71 -7.63 12.96
CA LEU A 116 -15.08 -8.78 13.61
C LEU A 116 -14.19 -8.35 14.78
N VAL A 117 -13.33 -7.34 14.59
CA VAL A 117 -12.45 -6.82 15.66
C VAL A 117 -13.25 -6.29 16.84
N ASN A 118 -14.28 -5.46 16.59
CA ASN A 118 -15.13 -4.90 17.65
C ASN A 118 -15.83 -6.01 18.44
N THR A 119 -16.28 -7.04 17.72
CA THR A 119 -16.93 -8.21 18.32
C THR A 119 -15.96 -9.03 19.16
N LEU A 120 -14.75 -9.30 18.67
CA LEU A 120 -13.70 -10.00 19.42
C LEU A 120 -13.24 -9.21 20.65
N LYS A 121 -13.18 -7.87 20.58
CA LYS A 121 -12.92 -6.99 21.73
C LYS A 121 -14.02 -7.12 22.78
N GLY A 122 -15.29 -7.21 22.36
CA GLY A 122 -16.42 -7.43 23.27
C GLY A 122 -16.34 -8.74 24.07
N VAL A 123 -15.75 -9.79 23.48
CA VAL A 123 -15.56 -11.09 24.15
C VAL A 123 -14.14 -11.32 24.67
N GLN A 124 -13.28 -10.30 24.66
CA GLN A 124 -11.86 -10.41 25.00
C GLN A 124 -11.62 -11.03 26.38
N ALA A 125 -12.46 -10.71 27.36
CA ALA A 125 -12.39 -11.29 28.70
C ALA A 125 -12.48 -12.82 28.66
N SER A 126 -13.44 -13.39 27.92
CA SER A 126 -13.60 -14.85 27.77
C SER A 126 -12.40 -15.53 27.11
N ILE A 127 -11.69 -14.82 26.23
CA ILE A 127 -10.47 -15.30 25.57
C ILE A 127 -9.28 -15.25 26.54
N THR A 128 -9.19 -14.18 27.32
CA THR A 128 -8.06 -13.90 28.22
C THR A 128 -8.08 -14.81 29.44
N SER A 129 -9.26 -15.07 30.01
CA SER A 129 -9.44 -15.91 31.20
C SER A 129 -8.94 -17.34 31.05
N ASN A 130 -8.77 -17.82 29.81
CA ASN A 130 -8.52 -19.22 29.55
C ASN A 130 -7.14 -19.50 28.93
N LEU A 131 -6.56 -18.59 28.13
CA LEU A 131 -5.56 -19.04 27.13
C LEU A 131 -4.39 -18.08 26.84
N LEU A 132 -4.57 -16.75 26.91
CA LEU A 132 -3.59 -15.80 26.34
C LEU A 132 -3.57 -14.44 27.04
N ILE A 133 -2.38 -13.86 27.18
CA ILE A 133 -2.25 -12.43 27.48
C ILE A 133 -2.38 -11.67 26.17
N ILE A 134 -3.55 -11.06 25.93
CA ILE A 134 -3.83 -10.30 24.71
C ILE A 134 -3.14 -8.93 24.80
N LYS A 135 -2.37 -8.59 23.77
CA LYS A 135 -1.79 -7.26 23.56
C LYS A 135 -2.79 -6.34 22.88
N ASP A 136 -3.31 -6.78 21.74
CA ASP A 136 -4.25 -6.02 20.91
C ASP A 136 -5.03 -6.96 19.97
N ILE A 137 -6.13 -6.48 19.42
CA ILE A 137 -6.91 -7.16 18.38
C ILE A 137 -7.05 -6.18 17.21
N ILE A 138 -6.43 -6.55 16.09
CA ILE A 138 -6.38 -5.71 14.89
C ILE A 138 -7.03 -6.42 13.70
N PRO A 139 -7.58 -5.68 12.73
CA PRO A 139 -8.09 -6.31 11.51
C PRO A 139 -6.90 -6.87 10.72
N ASN A 140 -7.08 -8.06 10.14
CA ASN A 140 -6.09 -8.64 9.22
C ASN A 140 -6.39 -8.14 7.80
N THR A 141 -6.35 -6.82 7.62
CA THR A 141 -6.56 -6.20 6.31
C THR A 141 -5.32 -6.42 5.45
N ARG A 142 -5.52 -6.74 4.16
CA ARG A 142 -4.43 -6.73 3.20
C ARG A 142 -3.86 -5.31 3.09
N TRP A 143 -2.56 -5.25 2.88
CA TRP A 143 -1.84 -4.00 2.73
C TRP A 143 -0.90 -4.11 1.54
N SER A 144 -0.71 -2.98 0.88
CA SER A 144 0.22 -2.84 -0.22
C SER A 144 1.43 -2.06 0.24
N ARG A 145 2.60 -2.41 -0.30
CA ARG A 145 3.85 -1.67 -0.11
C ARG A 145 4.28 -1.11 -1.45
N VAL A 146 4.70 0.16 -1.44
CA VAL A 146 5.18 0.87 -2.63
C VAL A 146 6.53 1.51 -2.34
N THR A 147 7.23 1.85 -3.42
CA THR A 147 8.48 2.61 -3.39
C THR A 147 8.27 3.96 -4.03
N LEU A 148 8.67 5.02 -3.35
CA LEU A 148 8.74 6.37 -3.90
C LEU A 148 10.20 6.70 -4.21
N SER A 149 10.51 6.95 -5.48
CA SER A 149 11.87 7.26 -5.95
C SER A 149 12.11 8.77 -6.00
N HIS A 150 13.39 9.18 -6.02
CA HIS A 150 13.82 10.57 -6.21
C HIS A 150 13.46 11.53 -5.06
N VAL A 151 13.31 11.03 -3.83
CA VAL A 151 13.05 11.87 -2.65
C VAL A 151 14.36 12.49 -2.18
N PHE A 152 14.40 13.81 -1.97
CA PHE A 152 15.56 14.47 -1.38
C PHE A 152 15.80 13.96 0.04
N THR A 153 17.06 13.64 0.36
CA THR A 153 17.40 13.02 1.64
C THR A 153 17.48 14.01 2.79
N GLY A 154 17.68 15.30 2.51
CA GLY A 154 17.96 16.33 3.52
C GLY A 154 19.30 16.15 4.22
N LYS A 155 20.15 15.21 3.76
CA LYS A 155 21.45 14.95 4.37
C LYS A 155 22.40 16.10 4.05
N GLU A 156 22.90 16.74 5.10
CA GLU A 156 23.98 17.73 5.06
C GLU A 156 25.15 17.26 5.95
N PRO A 157 26.32 17.94 5.97
CA PRO A 157 27.44 17.54 6.84
C PRO A 157 27.02 17.39 8.32
N ASP A 158 26.26 18.37 8.83
CA ASP A 158 25.88 18.44 10.25
C ASP A 158 24.43 18.00 10.52
N SER A 159 23.66 17.69 9.48
CA SER A 159 22.26 17.25 9.60
C SER A 159 22.07 15.81 9.13
N PRO A 160 21.36 14.94 9.88
CA PRO A 160 21.01 13.61 9.41
C PRO A 160 20.00 13.67 8.25
N ALA A 161 19.81 12.55 7.56
CA ALA A 161 18.71 12.45 6.61
C ALA A 161 17.35 12.53 7.32
N TYR A 162 16.29 12.94 6.60
CA TYR A 162 14.95 13.05 7.17
C TYR A 162 14.50 11.76 7.88
N SER A 163 13.89 11.91 9.05
CA SER A 163 13.35 10.79 9.82
C SER A 163 12.07 10.24 9.17
N PRO A 164 11.66 9.01 9.50
CA PRO A 164 10.39 8.45 9.04
C PRO A 164 9.17 9.34 9.32
N GLU A 165 9.16 10.04 10.46
CA GLU A 165 8.11 10.96 10.87
C GLU A 165 8.09 12.22 10.00
N ALA A 166 9.25 12.83 9.76
CA ALA A 166 9.38 13.99 8.88
C ALA A 166 8.99 13.64 7.43
N LEU A 167 9.39 12.45 6.94
CA LEU A 167 8.95 11.94 5.65
C LEU A 167 7.43 11.77 5.60
N HIS A 168 6.81 11.27 6.67
CA HIS A 168 5.37 11.07 6.74
C HIS A 168 4.61 12.40 6.71
N GLU A 169 5.03 13.37 7.53
CA GLU A 169 4.42 14.69 7.63
C GLU A 169 4.49 15.45 6.30
N GLU A 170 5.66 15.44 5.65
CA GLU A 170 5.86 16.02 4.33
C GLU A 170 4.88 15.43 3.30
N LEU A 171 4.82 14.08 3.22
CA LEU A 171 3.93 13.41 2.27
C LEU A 171 2.46 13.67 2.58
N PHE A 172 2.07 13.67 3.85
CA PHE A 172 0.70 13.91 4.30
C PHE A 172 0.25 15.33 3.95
N THR A 173 1.10 16.33 4.18
CA THR A 173 0.80 17.75 3.97
C THR A 173 0.65 18.09 2.48
N HIS A 174 1.50 17.53 1.63
CA HIS A 174 1.60 17.95 0.23
C HIS A 174 0.91 17.02 -0.78
N ASN A 175 0.36 15.89 -0.36
CA ASN A 175 -0.24 14.92 -1.27
C ASN A 175 -1.62 14.45 -0.78
N PRO A 176 -2.72 15.02 -1.30
CA PRO A 176 -4.08 14.65 -0.92
C PRO A 176 -4.39 13.15 -1.08
N ASN A 177 -3.84 12.53 -2.14
CA ASN A 177 -3.98 11.10 -2.34
C ASN A 177 -3.32 10.29 -1.20
N TYR A 178 -2.13 10.70 -0.76
CA TYR A 178 -1.43 10.02 0.34
C TYR A 178 -2.19 10.17 1.67
N MET A 179 -2.74 11.35 1.95
CA MET A 179 -3.54 11.65 3.13
C MET A 179 -4.77 10.74 3.27
N SER A 180 -5.34 10.30 2.15
CA SER A 180 -6.53 9.42 2.15
C SER A 180 -6.23 7.98 2.61
N PHE A 181 -4.95 7.57 2.68
CA PHE A 181 -4.58 6.20 3.01
C PHE A 181 -4.39 5.97 4.50
N ILE A 182 -4.82 4.79 4.96
CA ILE A 182 -4.49 4.29 6.29
C ILE A 182 -3.08 3.70 6.23
N ILE A 183 -2.08 4.48 6.66
CA ILE A 183 -0.67 4.08 6.66
C ILE A 183 -0.43 3.01 7.73
N ARG A 184 0.09 1.85 7.31
CA ARG A 184 0.46 0.72 8.17
C ARG A 184 1.95 0.65 8.48
N GLN A 185 2.79 1.18 7.59
CA GLN A 185 4.22 1.36 7.83
C GLN A 185 4.63 2.74 7.34
N TYR A 186 5.22 3.52 8.23
CA TYR A 186 5.69 4.87 7.90
C TYR A 186 6.75 4.81 6.80
N PRO A 187 6.89 5.89 6.01
CA PRO A 187 7.94 5.99 5.02
C PRO A 187 9.31 5.81 5.65
N SER A 188 10.11 4.94 5.06
CA SER A 188 11.46 4.63 5.52
C SER A 188 12.42 4.51 4.35
N TRP A 189 13.65 4.98 4.55
CA TRP A 189 14.70 4.88 3.54
C TRP A 189 15.01 3.42 3.20
N ILE A 190 15.03 3.11 1.91
CA ILE A 190 15.40 1.76 1.42
C ILE A 190 16.91 1.53 1.58
N ARG A 191 17.71 2.57 1.31
CA ARG A 191 19.16 2.56 1.51
C ARG A 191 19.50 3.14 2.88
N ASN A 192 20.54 2.62 3.51
CA ASN A 192 21.00 3.10 4.81
C ASN A 192 21.35 4.60 4.76
N PRO A 193 20.73 5.44 5.61
CA PRO A 193 20.98 6.88 5.65
C PRO A 193 22.44 7.30 5.84
N LYS A 194 23.25 6.47 6.49
CA LYS A 194 24.69 6.73 6.70
C LYS A 194 25.49 6.79 5.39
N ASN A 195 24.95 6.22 4.31
CA ASN A 195 25.62 6.14 3.02
C ASN A 195 25.20 7.25 2.05
N PHE A 196 24.42 8.23 2.52
CA PHE A 196 23.98 9.35 1.70
C PHE A 196 25.06 10.43 1.62
N THR A 197 25.22 10.99 0.43
CA THR A 197 26.05 12.20 0.21
C THR A 197 25.18 13.45 0.30
N ASN A 198 25.82 14.62 0.49
CA ASN A 198 25.11 15.89 0.56
C ASN A 198 24.28 16.14 -0.72
N GLY A 199 23.03 16.60 -0.56
CA GLY A 199 22.12 16.89 -1.67
C GLY A 199 21.63 15.67 -2.47
N GLN A 200 21.93 14.45 -2.01
CA GLN A 200 21.53 13.24 -2.72
C GLN A 200 20.01 13.02 -2.67
N THR A 201 19.44 12.49 -3.76
CA THR A 201 18.11 11.88 -3.76
C THR A 201 18.20 10.37 -3.56
N SER A 202 17.19 9.80 -2.90
CA SER A 202 17.12 8.37 -2.62
C SER A 202 15.68 7.86 -2.79
N SER A 203 15.44 6.62 -2.39
CA SER A 203 14.11 6.01 -2.43
C SER A 203 13.64 5.64 -1.04
N ILE A 204 12.37 5.87 -0.78
CA ILE A 204 11.67 5.46 0.44
C ILE A 204 10.66 4.38 0.11
N SER A 205 10.27 3.61 1.12
CA SER A 205 9.14 2.68 1.02
C SER A 205 8.18 2.90 2.17
N PHE A 206 6.89 2.75 1.90
CA PHE A 206 5.83 2.80 2.89
C PHE A 206 4.75 1.77 2.54
N ALA A 207 3.92 1.44 3.54
CA ALA A 207 2.82 0.51 3.37
C ALA A 207 1.52 1.09 3.89
N PHE A 208 0.42 0.76 3.22
CA PHE A 208 -0.91 1.25 3.53
C PHE A 208 -1.95 0.15 3.33
N GLU A 209 -3.12 0.30 3.96
CA GLU A 209 -4.24 -0.62 3.76
C GLU A 209 -4.73 -0.60 2.31
N ASP A 210 -4.78 -1.79 1.73
CA ASP A 210 -5.20 -1.99 0.36
C ASP A 210 -5.91 -3.35 0.27
N PRO A 211 -7.19 -3.40 0.70
CA PRO A 211 -7.93 -4.66 0.84
C PRO A 211 -8.00 -5.45 -0.47
N ASP A 212 -8.10 -4.76 -1.60
CA ASP A 212 -8.32 -5.34 -2.91
C ASP A 212 -7.18 -5.14 -3.91
N GLY A 213 -6.13 -4.39 -3.54
CA GLY A 213 -4.97 -4.11 -4.38
C GLY A 213 -5.17 -2.93 -5.34
N THR A 214 -6.35 -2.31 -5.36
CA THR A 214 -6.69 -1.28 -6.35
C THR A 214 -5.98 0.03 -6.06
N HIS A 215 -5.80 0.38 -4.79
CA HIS A 215 -5.10 1.60 -4.40
C HIS A 215 -3.65 1.58 -4.90
N ALA A 216 -2.93 0.47 -4.70
CA ALA A 216 -1.58 0.34 -5.23
C ALA A 216 -1.54 0.39 -6.76
N GLN A 217 -2.49 -0.25 -7.45
CA GLN A 217 -2.55 -0.21 -8.92
C GLN A 217 -2.75 1.21 -9.45
N CYS A 218 -3.64 1.99 -8.84
CA CYS A 218 -3.88 3.38 -9.21
C CYS A 218 -2.69 4.29 -8.92
N LEU A 219 -1.94 4.01 -7.84
CA LEU A 219 -0.78 4.81 -7.43
C LEU A 219 0.47 4.55 -8.28
N ILE A 220 0.69 3.32 -8.74
CA ILE A 220 1.89 2.97 -9.50
C ILE A 220 1.93 3.79 -10.80
N GLY A 221 3.06 4.46 -11.04
CA GLY A 221 3.24 5.34 -12.20
C GLY A 221 2.78 6.79 -11.97
N THR A 222 2.11 7.09 -10.85
CA THR A 222 1.83 8.47 -10.45
C THR A 222 3.06 9.10 -9.79
N SER A 223 3.05 10.44 -9.70
CA SER A 223 4.08 11.22 -9.03
C SER A 223 3.53 11.81 -7.74
N LEU A 224 4.36 11.82 -6.69
CA LEU A 224 4.13 12.57 -5.46
C LEU A 224 5.13 13.73 -5.35
N THR A 225 4.75 14.71 -4.55
CA THR A 225 5.60 15.83 -4.16
C THR A 225 6.24 15.54 -2.81
N ALA A 226 7.55 15.75 -2.68
CA ALA A 226 8.26 15.69 -1.41
C ALA A 226 9.49 16.59 -1.40
N PHE A 227 9.63 17.41 -0.36
CA PHE A 227 10.74 18.34 -0.11
C PHE A 227 11.09 19.20 -1.33
N GLY A 228 10.06 19.77 -1.96
CA GLY A 228 10.20 20.59 -3.17
C GLY A 228 10.40 19.81 -4.49
N ASN A 229 10.55 18.48 -4.46
CA ASN A 229 10.61 17.68 -5.67
C ASN A 229 9.22 17.20 -6.11
N LEU A 230 8.74 17.72 -7.24
CA LEU A 230 7.44 17.37 -7.86
C LEU A 230 7.46 16.06 -8.69
N ARG A 231 8.62 15.43 -8.83
CA ARG A 231 8.83 14.27 -9.73
C ARG A 231 9.17 12.98 -8.99
N CYS A 232 8.69 12.82 -7.76
CA CYS A 232 8.93 11.58 -7.03
C CYS A 232 8.01 10.48 -7.57
N THR A 233 8.55 9.49 -8.27
CA THR A 233 7.75 8.47 -8.96
C THR A 233 7.43 7.27 -8.07
N LEU A 234 6.17 6.83 -8.05
CA LEU A 234 5.74 5.62 -7.35
C LEU A 234 5.93 4.36 -8.19
N LYS A 235 6.50 3.33 -7.57
CA LYS A 235 6.75 2.01 -8.17
C LYS A 235 6.26 0.91 -7.24
N ALA A 236 5.93 -0.24 -7.82
CA ALA A 236 5.63 -1.46 -7.07
C ALA A 236 6.83 -1.86 -6.22
N TRP A 237 6.60 -2.24 -4.96
CA TRP A 237 7.67 -2.76 -4.11
C TRP A 237 8.19 -4.09 -4.66
N VAL A 238 9.48 -4.16 -4.94
CA VAL A 238 10.16 -5.40 -5.29
C VAL A 238 10.89 -5.89 -4.05
N SER A 239 10.41 -7.00 -3.47
CA SER A 239 11.09 -7.62 -2.34
C SER A 239 12.54 -7.93 -2.73
N PRO A 240 13.52 -7.55 -1.89
CA PRO A 240 14.91 -7.88 -2.16
C PRO A 240 15.02 -9.38 -2.35
N LYS A 241 15.63 -9.81 -3.46
CA LYS A 241 15.96 -11.23 -3.64
C LYS A 241 16.85 -11.60 -2.47
N LYS A 242 16.43 -12.56 -1.65
CA LYS A 242 17.31 -13.16 -0.65
C LYS A 242 18.44 -13.82 -1.42
N THR A 243 19.57 -13.14 -1.56
CA THR A 243 20.79 -13.77 -2.06
C THR A 243 21.08 -14.89 -1.07
N ALA A 244 21.09 -16.14 -1.55
CA ALA A 244 21.40 -17.28 -0.69
C ALA A 244 22.75 -17.00 -0.03
N GLN A 245 22.75 -16.78 1.29
CA GLN A 245 23.98 -16.70 2.05
C GLN A 245 24.63 -18.06 1.89
N LYS A 246 25.78 -18.08 1.23
CA LYS A 246 26.62 -19.26 1.12
C LYS A 246 27.00 -19.64 2.57
N PRO A 247 26.75 -20.88 2.99
CA PRO A 247 27.03 -21.32 4.36
C PRO A 247 28.50 -21.17 4.72
#